data_AF-K4LS84-F1
#
_entry.id   AF-K4LS84-F1
#
_cell.length_a   1.000
_cell.length_b   1.000
_cell.length_c   1.000
_cell.angle_alpha   90.00
_cell.angle_beta   90.00
_cell.angle_gamma   90.00
#
_symmetry.space_group_name_H-M   'P 1'
#
loop_
_entity.id
_entity.type
_entity.pdbx_description
1 polymer ?
#
loop_
_entity_poly.entity_id
_entity_poly.type
_entity_poly.pdbx_seq_one_letter_code
_entity_poly.pdbx_strand_id
1 'polypeptide(L)'
;MTVKNAFTQEDCIETGYAMYIAGKVVVLKPSSLPPERWDGAHQLYFCEGGNGSNPNPIDRSIFTVSLADGERARWNRGDVLGILKPELLPDSARLHLSQIRPRGVLDPREHEPRYSGYSFLPDGRYASGVWLCSEKEVKDYIEMQKEYQHRVMICDRDGFCVFEMVRGEVIYPLPETIEAFRKEQARGGMSMNL
;
A
#
# COMPACT_ATOMS: atom_id res chain seq x y z
N MET A 1 -17.83 -2.10 2.87
CA MET A 1 -18.10 -2.71 4.19
C MET A 1 -18.18 -1.66 5.29
N THR A 2 -19.04 -1.85 6.28
CA THR A 2 -19.14 -1.02 7.49
C THR A 2 -17.94 -1.25 8.42
N VAL A 3 -17.46 -0.19 9.06
CA VAL A 3 -16.31 -0.26 9.97
C VAL A 3 -16.66 -1.07 11.22
N LYS A 4 -15.79 -2.00 11.62
CA LYS A 4 -15.91 -2.75 12.88
C LYS A 4 -15.71 -1.81 14.06
N ASN A 5 -16.46 -2.00 15.15
CA ASN A 5 -16.34 -1.13 16.34
C ASN A 5 -14.97 -1.20 17.02
N ALA A 6 -14.28 -2.34 17.00
CA ALA A 6 -12.92 -2.47 17.53
C ALA A 6 -12.22 -3.68 16.89
N PHE A 7 -10.94 -3.54 16.58
CA PHE A 7 -10.06 -4.59 16.07
C PHE A 7 -9.24 -5.22 17.19
N THR A 8 -9.08 -6.54 17.14
CA THR A 8 -8.36 -7.38 18.10
C THR A 8 -7.31 -8.24 17.40
N GLN A 9 -6.57 -9.07 18.16
CA GLN A 9 -5.47 -9.88 17.61
C GLN A 9 -5.96 -10.91 16.60
N GLU A 10 -7.19 -11.39 16.76
CA GLU A 10 -7.85 -12.33 15.87
C GLU A 10 -8.15 -11.74 14.49
N ASP A 11 -8.18 -10.41 14.36
CA ASP A 11 -8.36 -9.70 13.10
C ASP A 11 -7.04 -9.51 12.33
N CYS A 12 -5.91 -9.93 12.91
CA CYS A 12 -4.59 -9.76 12.33
C CYS A 12 -4.10 -11.06 11.67
N ILE A 13 -3.37 -10.93 10.56
CA ILE A 13 -2.68 -12.06 9.93
C ILE A 13 -1.44 -12.47 10.72
N GLU A 14 -0.81 -11.50 11.37
CA GLU A 14 0.41 -11.69 12.14
C GLU A 14 0.45 -10.69 13.30
N THR A 15 1.02 -11.12 14.41
CA THR A 15 1.17 -10.32 15.64
C THR A 15 2.58 -10.53 16.22
N GLY A 16 2.94 -9.72 17.22
CA GLY A 16 4.26 -9.82 17.87
C GLY A 16 5.38 -9.06 17.14
N TYR A 17 6.62 -9.22 17.62
CA TYR A 17 7.74 -8.37 17.20
C TYR A 17 8.51 -8.88 15.97
N ALA A 18 8.34 -10.15 15.60
CA ALA A 18 9.07 -10.78 14.49
C ALA A 18 8.56 -10.36 13.09
N MET A 19 7.35 -9.81 12.98
CA MET A 19 6.78 -9.38 11.70
C MET A 19 7.45 -8.11 11.14
N TYR A 20 7.62 -8.07 9.82
CA TYR A 20 7.99 -6.87 9.07
C TYR A 20 6.72 -6.10 8.70
N ILE A 21 6.58 -4.86 9.16
CA ILE A 21 5.30 -4.10 9.03
C ILE A 21 5.35 -2.92 8.07
N ALA A 22 6.50 -2.58 7.48
CA ALA A 22 6.55 -1.47 6.52
C ALA A 22 5.75 -1.82 5.26
N GLY A 23 4.98 -0.86 4.76
CA GLY A 23 4.10 -1.06 3.61
C GLY A 23 2.82 -1.85 3.93
N LYS A 24 2.51 -2.09 5.21
CA LYS A 24 1.34 -2.85 5.65
C LYS A 24 0.36 -1.97 6.44
N VAL A 25 -0.91 -2.35 6.40
CA VAL A 25 -1.92 -1.79 7.32
C VAL A 25 -1.78 -2.48 8.66
N VAL A 26 -1.51 -1.68 9.68
CA VAL A 26 -1.35 -2.12 11.06
C VAL A 26 -2.53 -1.64 11.90
N VAL A 27 -2.84 -2.44 12.92
CA VAL A 27 -3.82 -2.12 13.95
C VAL A 27 -3.08 -1.61 15.17
N LEU A 28 -3.46 -0.45 15.71
CA LEU A 28 -2.97 0.03 17.01
C LEU A 28 -3.84 -0.51 18.14
N LYS A 29 -3.21 -0.70 19.31
CA LYS A 29 -3.93 -1.04 20.53
C LYS A 29 -4.80 0.15 20.95
N PRO A 30 -6.07 -0.07 21.36
CA PRO A 30 -6.90 1.02 21.89
C PRO A 30 -6.21 1.79 23.02
N SER A 31 -5.51 1.09 23.91
CA SER A 31 -4.76 1.70 25.02
C SER A 31 -3.62 2.64 24.61
N SER A 32 -3.17 2.60 23.35
CA SER A 32 -2.16 3.52 22.82
C SER A 32 -2.78 4.78 22.20
N LEU A 33 -4.11 4.81 22.05
CA LEU A 33 -4.88 5.91 21.47
C LEU A 33 -5.58 6.73 22.57
N PRO A 34 -5.91 8.01 22.32
CA PRO A 34 -6.83 8.77 23.16
C PRO A 34 -8.18 8.06 23.30
N PRO A 35 -8.88 8.13 24.45
CA PRO A 35 -10.16 7.46 24.68
C PRO A 35 -11.22 7.73 23.62
N GLU A 36 -11.23 8.91 23.03
CA GLU A 36 -12.18 9.33 21.99
C GLU A 36 -11.92 8.65 20.63
N ARG A 37 -10.77 7.99 20.49
CA ARG A 37 -10.28 7.31 19.27
C ARG A 37 -10.12 5.80 19.48
N TRP A 38 -10.82 5.22 20.45
CA TRP A 38 -10.75 3.77 20.72
C TRP A 38 -11.57 2.91 19.76
N ASP A 39 -12.38 3.53 18.90
CA ASP A 39 -13.14 2.80 17.89
C ASP A 39 -12.24 2.29 16.75
N GLY A 40 -12.76 1.30 16.04
CA GLY A 40 -12.01 0.59 15.00
C GLY A 40 -11.59 1.48 13.83
N ALA A 41 -12.27 2.58 13.51
CA ALA A 41 -11.83 3.45 12.41
C ALA A 41 -10.47 4.07 12.74
N HIS A 42 -10.31 4.52 13.99
CA HIS A 42 -9.09 5.18 14.46
C HIS A 42 -7.97 4.21 14.87
N GLN A 43 -8.22 2.89 14.89
CA GLN A 43 -7.15 1.91 15.11
C GLN A 43 -6.30 1.62 13.87
N LEU A 44 -6.75 2.01 12.68
CA LEU A 44 -6.16 1.59 11.40
C LEU A 44 -5.17 2.61 10.86
N TYR A 45 -3.93 2.16 10.66
CA TYR A 45 -2.83 2.97 10.15
C TYR A 45 -2.07 2.25 9.05
N PHE A 46 -1.65 2.97 8.02
CA PHE A 46 -0.66 2.48 7.07
C PHE A 46 0.75 2.77 7.61
N CYS A 47 1.61 1.76 7.70
CA CYS A 47 2.98 1.94 8.18
C CYS A 47 3.92 2.29 7.01
N GLU A 48 4.42 3.54 7.00
CA GLU A 48 5.40 4.03 6.01
C GLU A 48 6.84 3.52 6.32
N GLY A 49 7.05 2.86 7.46
CA GLY A 49 8.32 2.25 7.87
C GLY A 49 8.93 2.91 9.11
N GLY A 50 10.26 2.98 9.17
CA GLY A 50 11.04 3.39 10.35
C GLY A 50 11.81 2.21 10.94
N ASN A 51 12.78 2.45 11.84
CA ASN A 51 13.61 1.36 12.35
C ASN A 51 12.77 0.28 13.08
N GLY A 52 11.68 0.71 13.74
CA GLY A 52 10.74 -0.15 14.43
C GLY A 52 9.85 -1.00 13.53
N SER A 53 9.88 -0.80 12.20
CA SER A 53 9.07 -1.60 11.27
C SER A 53 9.72 -2.93 10.89
N ASN A 54 10.99 -3.13 11.25
CA ASN A 54 11.73 -4.37 11.00
C ASN A 54 11.41 -5.46 12.06
N PRO A 55 11.64 -6.74 11.76
CA PRO A 55 11.64 -7.83 12.73
C PRO A 55 12.57 -7.56 13.91
N ASN A 56 12.07 -7.78 15.13
CA ASN A 56 12.82 -7.70 16.39
C ASN A 56 13.69 -6.43 16.50
N PRO A 57 13.10 -5.23 16.36
CA PRO A 57 13.88 -4.01 16.21
C PRO A 57 14.41 -3.52 17.57
N ILE A 58 15.62 -2.96 17.56
CA ILE A 58 16.21 -2.30 18.73
C ILE A 58 15.60 -0.91 18.92
N ASP A 59 15.63 -0.07 17.88
CA ASP A 59 14.87 1.18 17.82
C ASP A 59 13.43 0.90 17.41
N ARG A 60 12.49 1.34 18.23
CA ARG A 60 11.08 0.97 18.13
C ARG A 60 10.24 1.96 17.34
N SER A 61 10.82 3.03 16.81
CA SER A 61 10.04 4.09 16.15
C SER A 61 9.49 3.65 14.80
N ILE A 62 8.19 3.89 14.58
CA ILE A 62 7.52 3.72 13.29
C ILE A 62 6.82 5.02 12.87
N PHE A 63 6.74 5.24 11.56
CA PHE A 63 6.03 6.35 10.95
C PHE A 63 4.83 5.81 10.20
N THR A 64 3.69 6.47 10.38
CA THR A 64 2.40 5.97 9.93
C THR A 64 1.52 7.08 9.39
N VAL A 65 0.52 6.69 8.60
CA VAL A 65 -0.58 7.55 8.15
C VAL A 65 -1.88 6.94 8.68
N SER A 66 -2.69 7.73 9.38
CA SER A 66 -4.02 7.35 9.83
C SER A 66 -4.94 7.13 8.64
N LEU A 67 -5.65 6.00 8.61
CA LEU A 67 -6.64 5.72 7.55
C LEU A 67 -8.03 6.28 7.86
N ALA A 68 -8.20 6.96 9.00
CA ALA A 68 -9.43 7.68 9.35
C ALA A 68 -9.45 9.10 8.76
N ASP A 69 -8.32 9.80 8.80
CA ASP A 69 -8.21 11.23 8.50
C ASP A 69 -6.98 11.62 7.65
N GLY A 70 -6.06 10.68 7.38
CA GLY A 70 -4.84 10.92 6.61
C GLY A 70 -3.70 11.57 7.41
N GLU A 71 -3.85 11.78 8.71
CA GLU A 71 -2.81 12.40 9.54
C GLU A 71 -1.58 11.50 9.67
N ARG A 72 -0.39 12.07 9.50
CA ARG A 72 0.88 11.38 9.75
C ARG A 72 1.23 11.42 11.23
N ALA A 73 1.57 10.27 11.79
CA ALA A 73 1.92 10.12 13.19
C ALA A 73 3.11 9.17 13.39
N ARG A 74 3.86 9.41 14.49
CA ARG A 74 4.94 8.54 14.95
C ARG A 74 4.45 7.71 16.14
N TRP A 75 4.61 6.40 16.04
CA TRP A 75 4.28 5.44 17.10
C TRP A 75 5.51 4.62 17.48
N ASN A 76 5.40 3.84 18.56
CA ASN A 76 6.36 2.79 18.84
C ASN A 76 5.83 1.45 18.37
N ARG A 77 6.74 0.53 18.09
CA ARG A 77 6.44 -0.87 17.75
C ARG A 77 5.53 -1.56 18.76
N GLY A 78 5.68 -1.22 20.04
CA GLY A 78 4.85 -1.76 21.13
C GLY A 78 3.40 -1.30 21.12
N ASP A 79 3.08 -0.22 20.39
CA ASP A 79 1.70 0.29 20.24
C ASP A 79 0.92 -0.51 19.19
N VAL A 80 1.63 -1.22 18.31
CA VAL A 80 1.03 -2.06 17.27
C VAL A 80 0.54 -3.37 17.88
N LEU A 81 -0.69 -3.71 17.53
CA LEU A 81 -1.34 -4.96 17.86
C LEU A 81 -1.00 -6.06 16.83
N GLY A 82 -1.08 -5.75 15.53
CA GLY A 82 -0.85 -6.70 14.44
C GLY A 82 -0.92 -6.08 13.05
N ILE A 83 -0.63 -6.89 12.03
CA ILE A 83 -0.94 -6.57 10.62
C ILE A 83 -2.39 -6.99 10.36
N LEU A 84 -3.24 -6.07 9.91
CA LEU A 84 -4.66 -6.35 9.67
C LEU A 84 -4.84 -7.36 8.51
N LYS A 85 -5.82 -8.26 8.65
CA LYS A 85 -6.37 -9.03 7.52
C LYS A 85 -6.90 -8.10 6.42
N PRO A 86 -6.38 -8.15 5.18
CA PRO A 86 -6.76 -7.20 4.12
C PRO A 86 -8.27 -7.17 3.81
N GLU A 87 -8.95 -8.31 3.96
CA GLU A 87 -10.40 -8.45 3.78
C GLU A 87 -11.22 -7.70 4.84
N LEU A 88 -10.64 -7.36 5.99
CA LEU A 88 -11.29 -6.60 7.06
C LEU A 88 -11.10 -5.09 6.92
N LEU A 89 -10.28 -4.62 5.97
CA LEU A 89 -10.06 -3.20 5.73
C LEU A 89 -11.35 -2.57 5.16
N PRO A 90 -12.01 -1.63 5.87
CA PRO A 90 -13.25 -1.03 5.41
C PRO A 90 -13.04 -0.12 4.20
N ASP A 91 -14.11 0.12 3.44
CA ASP A 91 -14.07 0.89 2.19
C ASP A 91 -13.52 2.30 2.39
N SER A 92 -13.89 2.98 3.48
CA SER A 92 -13.37 4.31 3.81
C SER A 92 -11.85 4.32 3.99
N ALA A 93 -11.32 3.32 4.69
CA ALA A 93 -9.88 3.16 4.89
C ALA A 93 -9.15 2.79 3.58
N ARG A 94 -9.77 1.96 2.73
CA ARG A 94 -9.25 1.66 1.37
C ARG A 94 -9.16 2.92 0.51
N LEU A 95 -10.16 3.81 0.57
CA LEU A 95 -10.16 5.08 -0.16
C LEU A 95 -9.07 6.03 0.35
N HIS A 96 -8.84 6.11 1.66
CA HIS A 96 -7.69 6.87 2.19
C HIS A 96 -6.35 6.25 1.78
N LEU A 97 -6.19 4.93 1.92
CA LEU A 97 -4.98 4.21 1.53
C LEU A 97 -4.63 4.43 0.06
N SER A 98 -5.63 4.50 -0.83
CA SER A 98 -5.42 4.69 -2.27
C SER A 98 -4.74 6.01 -2.64
N GLN A 99 -4.81 7.01 -1.77
CA GLN A 99 -4.25 8.35 -1.95
C GLN A 99 -2.83 8.48 -1.38
N ILE A 100 -2.35 7.47 -0.64
CA ILE A 100 -1.01 7.49 -0.05
C ILE A 100 0.02 7.16 -1.13
N ARG A 101 0.97 8.09 -1.34
CA ARG A 101 2.12 7.86 -2.21
C ARG A 101 3.17 7.00 -1.49
N PRO A 102 3.98 6.21 -2.23
CA PRO A 102 5.10 5.49 -1.64
C PRO A 102 6.06 6.40 -0.86
N ARG A 103 6.83 5.81 0.05
CA ARG A 103 7.84 6.56 0.79
C ARG A 103 9.06 6.85 -0.09
N GLY A 104 9.67 8.03 0.11
CA GLY A 104 10.88 8.43 -0.62
C GLY A 104 10.63 8.78 -2.09
N VAL A 105 9.37 9.08 -2.43
CA VAL A 105 8.96 9.53 -3.75
C VAL A 105 9.44 10.94 -4.05
N LEU A 106 9.56 11.25 -5.33
CA LEU A 106 9.93 12.57 -5.82
C LEU A 106 8.79 13.57 -5.59
N ASP A 107 9.14 14.85 -5.38
CA ASP A 107 8.15 15.92 -5.34
C ASP A 107 7.60 16.17 -6.76
N PRO A 108 6.29 16.00 -7.01
CA PRO A 108 5.70 16.19 -8.32
C PRO A 108 5.77 17.65 -8.81
N ARG A 109 6.05 18.61 -7.92
CA ARG A 109 6.29 20.01 -8.27
C ARG A 109 7.68 20.23 -8.87
N GLU A 110 8.62 19.34 -8.56
CA GLU A 110 10.02 19.39 -9.03
C GLU A 110 10.29 18.34 -10.12
N HIS A 111 9.49 17.29 -10.18
CA HIS A 111 9.66 16.17 -11.11
C HIS A 111 8.33 15.87 -11.79
N GLU A 112 8.28 16.07 -13.11
CA GLU A 112 7.06 15.86 -13.89
C GLU A 112 6.51 14.43 -13.68
N PRO A 113 5.26 14.27 -13.20
CA PRO A 113 4.62 12.97 -13.10
C PRO A 113 4.57 12.28 -14.46
N ARG A 114 4.98 11.01 -14.48
CA ARG A 114 4.95 10.17 -15.71
C ARG A 114 3.75 9.24 -15.74
N TYR A 115 3.17 8.97 -14.58
CA TYR A 115 2.08 8.05 -14.43
C TYR A 115 1.07 8.58 -13.41
N SER A 116 -0.15 8.06 -13.52
CA SER A 116 -1.22 8.23 -12.55
C SER A 116 -1.67 6.86 -12.05
N GLY A 117 -1.71 6.69 -10.73
CA GLY A 117 -2.17 5.47 -10.08
C GLY A 117 -3.60 5.63 -9.53
N TYR A 118 -4.44 4.64 -9.79
CA TYR A 118 -5.83 4.60 -9.34
C TYR A 118 -6.11 3.29 -8.63
N SER A 119 -6.89 3.33 -7.55
CA SER A 119 -7.39 2.14 -6.88
C SER A 119 -8.90 2.22 -6.71
N PHE A 120 -9.59 1.14 -7.03
CA PHE A 120 -11.05 1.09 -7.04
C PHE A 120 -11.58 0.08 -6.02
N LEU A 121 -12.73 0.40 -5.46
CA LEU A 121 -13.59 -0.51 -4.72
C LEU A 121 -14.36 -1.44 -5.67
N PRO A 122 -14.97 -2.54 -5.16
CA PRO A 122 -15.75 -3.47 -5.99
C PRO A 122 -16.93 -2.84 -6.74
N ASP A 123 -17.50 -1.75 -6.22
CA ASP A 123 -18.60 -1.01 -6.84
C ASP A 123 -18.12 0.09 -7.81
N GLY A 124 -16.82 0.14 -8.11
CA GLY A 124 -16.22 1.11 -9.01
C GLY A 124 -15.93 2.47 -8.40
N ARG A 125 -16.32 2.73 -7.13
CA ARG A 125 -15.91 3.95 -6.44
C ARG A 125 -14.38 3.99 -6.28
N TYR A 126 -13.81 5.19 -6.40
CA TYR A 126 -12.40 5.45 -6.18
C TYR A 126 -12.23 6.87 -5.64
N ALA A 127 -11.09 7.16 -5.01
CA ALA A 127 -10.69 8.51 -4.62
C ALA A 127 -9.90 9.18 -5.75
N SER A 128 -9.22 10.32 -5.50
CA SER A 128 -8.34 10.91 -6.50
C SER A 128 -7.17 9.98 -6.85
N GLY A 129 -6.74 9.99 -8.12
CA GLY A 129 -5.52 9.31 -8.53
C GLY A 129 -4.27 9.95 -7.93
N VAL A 130 -3.20 9.17 -7.80
CA VAL A 130 -1.89 9.63 -7.29
C VAL A 130 -0.91 9.84 -8.44
N TRP A 131 -0.15 10.93 -8.37
CA TRP A 131 0.94 11.18 -9.31
C TRP A 131 2.19 10.37 -8.95
N LEU A 132 2.78 9.75 -9.97
CA LEU A 132 3.94 8.88 -9.83
C LEU A 132 5.00 9.31 -10.86
N CYS A 133 6.19 9.65 -10.38
CA CYS A 133 7.22 10.30 -11.21
C CYS A 133 8.17 9.29 -11.88
N SER A 134 8.15 8.01 -11.49
CA SER A 134 9.02 6.97 -12.05
C SER A 134 8.39 5.58 -12.01
N GLU A 135 8.96 4.65 -12.78
CA GLU A 135 8.58 3.23 -12.73
C GLU A 135 8.77 2.60 -11.35
N LYS A 136 9.76 3.09 -10.58
CA LYS A 136 9.96 2.62 -9.20
C LYS A 136 8.74 2.98 -8.34
N GLU A 137 8.28 4.23 -8.44
CA GLU A 137 7.08 4.67 -7.72
C GLU A 137 5.83 3.90 -8.15
N VAL A 138 5.72 3.55 -9.43
CA VAL A 138 4.66 2.67 -9.94
C VAL A 138 4.69 1.30 -9.28
N LYS A 139 5.86 0.65 -9.26
CA LYS A 139 6.02 -0.67 -8.62
C LYS A 139 5.70 -0.61 -7.13
N ASP A 140 6.24 0.37 -6.43
CA ASP A 140 6.00 0.54 -5.00
C ASP A 140 4.51 0.81 -4.71
N TYR A 141 3.83 1.62 -5.53
CA TYR A 141 2.39 1.86 -5.39
C TYR A 141 1.57 0.58 -5.62
N ILE A 142 1.86 -0.19 -6.66
CA ILE A 142 1.19 -1.48 -6.91
C ILE A 142 1.37 -2.41 -5.71
N GLU A 143 2.60 -2.56 -5.20
CA GLU A 143 2.89 -3.41 -4.05
C GLU A 143 2.16 -2.97 -2.78
N MET A 144 2.02 -1.66 -2.57
CA MET A 144 1.25 -1.10 -1.45
C MET A 144 -0.25 -1.39 -1.54
N GLN A 145 -0.82 -1.41 -2.75
CA GLN A 145 -2.27 -1.45 -2.95
C GLN A 145 -2.82 -2.85 -3.23
N LYS A 146 -2.02 -3.75 -3.82
CA LYS A 146 -2.48 -5.02 -4.41
C LYS A 146 -3.21 -5.97 -3.46
N GLU A 147 -2.90 -5.93 -2.16
CA GLU A 147 -3.53 -6.79 -1.15
C GLU A 147 -4.87 -6.22 -0.66
N TYR A 148 -5.07 -4.90 -0.77
CA TYR A 148 -6.18 -4.19 -0.13
C TYR A 148 -7.28 -3.77 -1.10
N GLN A 149 -6.91 -3.49 -2.35
CA GLN A 149 -7.80 -2.87 -3.33
C GLN A 149 -8.46 -3.92 -4.21
N HIS A 150 -9.68 -3.65 -4.68
CA HIS A 150 -10.35 -4.54 -5.62
C HIS A 150 -9.69 -4.48 -6.99
N ARG A 151 -9.29 -3.28 -7.43
CA ARG A 151 -8.62 -3.03 -8.70
C ARG A 151 -7.58 -1.95 -8.53
N VAL A 152 -6.42 -2.13 -9.16
CA VAL A 152 -5.36 -1.12 -9.26
C VAL A 152 -5.07 -0.91 -10.74
N MET A 153 -5.05 0.35 -11.17
CA MET A 153 -4.83 0.75 -12.56
C MET A 153 -3.77 1.85 -12.59
N ILE A 154 -2.83 1.74 -13.52
CA ILE A 154 -1.83 2.76 -13.80
C ILE A 154 -2.04 3.26 -15.21
N CYS A 155 -2.09 4.58 -15.37
CA CYS A 155 -2.07 5.22 -16.68
C CYS A 155 -0.78 6.00 -16.88
N ASP A 156 -0.34 6.14 -18.13
CA ASP A 156 0.73 7.07 -18.50
C ASP A 156 0.24 8.54 -18.51
N ARG A 157 1.07 9.45 -18.99
CA ARG A 157 0.75 10.90 -19.06
C ARG A 157 -0.33 11.23 -20.08
N ASP A 158 -0.49 10.41 -21.11
CA ASP A 158 -1.49 10.60 -22.15
C ASP A 158 -2.85 9.98 -21.75
N GLY A 159 -2.90 9.36 -20.57
CA GLY A 159 -4.11 8.77 -19.99
C GLY A 159 -4.36 7.34 -20.43
N PHE A 160 -3.43 6.72 -21.16
CA PHE A 160 -3.57 5.32 -21.56
C PHE A 160 -3.22 4.39 -20.40
N CYS A 161 -4.02 3.34 -20.21
CA CYS A 161 -3.71 2.31 -19.24
C CYS A 161 -2.43 1.57 -19.65
N VAL A 162 -1.46 1.52 -18.73
CA VAL A 162 -0.18 0.81 -18.89
C VAL A 162 -0.06 -0.39 -17.96
N PHE A 163 -0.89 -0.46 -16.92
CA PHE A 163 -0.99 -1.61 -16.02
C PHE A 163 -2.39 -1.67 -15.41
N GLU A 164 -2.93 -2.87 -15.26
CA GLU A 164 -4.18 -3.11 -14.57
C GLU A 164 -4.19 -4.48 -13.88
N MET A 165 -4.69 -4.50 -12.66
CA MET A 165 -4.94 -5.72 -11.91
C MET A 165 -6.28 -5.68 -11.20
N VAL A 166 -6.92 -6.84 -11.05
CA VAL A 166 -8.18 -7.04 -10.34
C VAL A 166 -8.02 -8.20 -9.37
N ARG A 167 -8.33 -7.98 -8.08
CA ARG A 167 -8.23 -8.97 -6.99
C ARG A 167 -6.88 -9.70 -6.95
N GLY A 168 -5.78 -8.96 -7.11
CA GLY A 168 -4.43 -9.53 -7.09
C GLY A 168 -3.94 -10.08 -8.43
N GLU A 169 -4.81 -10.23 -9.43
CA GLU A 169 -4.48 -10.81 -10.73
C GLU A 169 -4.23 -9.71 -11.76
N VAL A 170 -3.06 -9.75 -12.43
CA VAL A 170 -2.72 -8.83 -13.51
C VAL A 170 -3.55 -9.16 -14.74
N ILE A 171 -4.29 -8.19 -15.25
CA ILE A 171 -5.10 -8.30 -16.47
C ILE A 171 -4.57 -7.44 -17.62
N TYR A 172 -3.73 -6.44 -17.32
CA TYR A 172 -3.02 -5.67 -18.32
C TYR A 172 -1.60 -5.28 -17.85
N PRO A 173 -0.56 -5.38 -18.70
CA PRO A 173 -0.58 -6.05 -20.00
C PRO A 173 -0.98 -7.52 -19.84
N LEU A 174 -1.62 -8.09 -20.88
CA LEU A 174 -2.05 -9.48 -20.85
C LEU A 174 -0.87 -10.40 -20.50
N PRO A 175 -1.08 -11.48 -19.72
CA PRO A 175 0.00 -12.40 -19.35
C PRO A 175 0.82 -12.91 -20.55
N GLU A 176 0.18 -13.13 -21.68
CA GLU A 176 0.81 -13.54 -22.94
C GLU A 176 1.76 -12.45 -23.47
N THR A 177 1.38 -11.18 -23.35
CA THR A 177 2.23 -10.03 -23.72
C THR A 177 3.46 -9.95 -22.82
N ILE A 178 3.31 -10.21 -21.52
CA ILE A 178 4.43 -10.25 -20.56
C ILE A 178 5.36 -11.42 -20.90
N GLU A 179 4.82 -12.60 -21.20
CA GLU A 179 5.62 -13.77 -21.54
C GLU A 179 6.37 -13.59 -22.86
N ALA A 180 5.74 -12.99 -23.88
CA ALA A 180 6.38 -12.62 -25.12
C ALA A 180 7.57 -11.67 -24.88
N PHE A 181 7.37 -10.61 -24.09
CA PHE A 181 8.43 -9.65 -23.76
C PHE A 181 9.58 -10.29 -22.97
N ARG A 182 9.28 -11.18 -22.01
CA ARG A 182 10.30 -11.95 -21.28
C ARG A 182 11.10 -12.87 -22.19
N LYS A 183 10.43 -13.56 -23.13
CA LYS A 183 11.07 -14.43 -24.14
C LYS A 183 11.97 -13.62 -25.07
N GLU A 184 11.57 -12.41 -25.46
CA GLU A 184 12.39 -11.49 -26.25
C GLU A 184 13.63 -11.01 -25.49
N GLN A 185 13.49 -10.60 -24.22
CA GLN A 185 14.64 -10.23 -23.38
C GLN A 185 15.62 -11.39 -23.18
N ALA A 186 15.10 -12.61 -22.97
CA ALA A 186 15.93 -13.81 -22.84
C ALA A 186 16.63 -14.20 -24.15
N ARG A 187 16.02 -13.90 -25.32
CA ARG A 187 16.63 -14.11 -26.64
C ARG A 187 17.65 -13.04 -27.01
N GLY A 188 17.47 -11.80 -26.55
CA GLY A 188 18.41 -10.69 -26.75
C GLY A 188 19.66 -10.75 -25.87
N GLY A 189 19.68 -11.62 -24.86
CA GLY A 189 20.81 -11.86 -23.97
C GLY A 189 21.78 -12.94 -24.46
N MET A 190 22.36 -12.80 -25.66
CA MET A 190 23.51 -13.62 -26.08
C MET A 190 24.56 -12.78 -26.85
N SER A 191 25.79 -12.90 -26.35
CA SER A 191 27.10 -12.38 -26.80
C SER A 191 27.37 -10.87 -26.70
N MET A 192 28.12 -10.49 -25.68
CA MET A 192 29.36 -9.74 -25.93
C MET A 192 30.53 -10.71 -25.76
N ASN A 193 31.03 -11.21 -26.89
CA ASN A 193 32.38 -11.76 -27.01
C ASN A 193 33.18 -10.77 -27.87
N LEU A 194 33.90 -9.87 -27.20
CA LEU A 194 35.33 -9.53 -27.35
C LEU A 194 35.57 -8.15 -26.73
#